data_AF-A0A8G1VR49-F1
#
_entry.id   AF-A0A8G1VR49-F1
#
_cell.length_a   1.000
_cell.length_b   1.000
_cell.length_c   1.000
_cell.angle_alpha   90.00
_cell.angle_beta   90.00
_cell.angle_gamma   90.00
#
_symmetry.space_group_name_H-M   'P 1'
#
loop_
_entity.id
_entity.type
_entity.pdbx_description
1 polymer ?
#
loop_
_entity_poly.entity_id
_entity_poly.type
_entity_poly.pdbx_seq_one_letter_code
_entity_poly.pdbx_strand_id
1 'polypeptide(L)'
;MTGISNAQKAQLHEVAHFMLKIYQTLAQMRYLDPKTIQTGPHDISKMRPVYEKHGLDPAIIYLYSILPYVDSQIANTSLFDGSSFMDFRDESCVEDGRDPLCPGPSEEDGDGPYMRPWMTALSQMGSHTSVIIHDARKHRIWIPDPVENCSCDPALYDVPHEAPESEKRTNFEHLPSRPAGDVLPGGSDDSCIEWDAGRLEVKGLYRMHGWPGNFDGDAFQVDQLRALDMISVEESDRKIARLQKSLAAAKSKDEEWVFRMELWKAERSFRRNNKDLLEEERKLIAQEYSQTKRKLESAQGRIRSARRWLEEKSKDADAYTVKTVRERLRGYEQEAAVYEKVQKAIEGSPRRKRPLYGKTWPYIFKGSSTRYGNGLLKSLLMPSTQK
;
A
#
# COMPACT_ATOMS: atom_id res chain seq x y z
N MET A 1 -14.35 22.40 -28.41
CA MET A 1 -14.86 21.84 -27.13
C MET A 1 -16.07 22.64 -26.65
N THR A 2 -17.13 22.72 -27.46
CA THR A 2 -18.42 23.28 -27.08
C THR A 2 -19.31 22.11 -26.66
N GLY A 3 -19.73 22.05 -25.41
CA GLY A 3 -20.62 20.97 -24.95
C GLY A 3 -20.49 20.55 -23.48
N ILE A 4 -19.41 20.93 -22.79
CA ILE A 4 -19.18 20.55 -21.38
C ILE A 4 -19.61 21.72 -20.49
N SER A 5 -20.53 21.46 -19.56
CA SER A 5 -20.97 22.46 -18.57
C SER A 5 -19.87 22.78 -17.56
N ASN A 6 -19.94 23.94 -16.89
CA ASN A 6 -18.97 24.28 -15.85
C ASN A 6 -19.03 23.31 -14.65
N ALA A 7 -20.21 22.80 -14.32
CA ALA A 7 -20.38 21.80 -13.28
C ALA A 7 -19.66 20.48 -13.65
N GLN A 8 -19.84 20.03 -14.89
CA GLN A 8 -19.16 18.82 -15.37
C GLN A 8 -17.65 19.02 -15.44
N LYS A 9 -17.17 20.21 -15.84
CA LYS A 9 -15.72 20.52 -15.75
C LYS A 9 -15.21 20.42 -14.32
N ALA A 10 -15.94 20.97 -13.33
CA ALA A 10 -15.53 20.89 -11.93
C ALA A 10 -15.42 19.44 -11.44
N GLN A 11 -16.36 18.57 -11.82
CA GLN A 11 -16.30 17.14 -11.55
C GLN A 11 -15.08 16.47 -12.18
N LEU A 12 -14.76 16.77 -13.44
CA LEU A 12 -13.58 16.22 -14.10
C LEU A 12 -12.26 16.72 -13.49
N HIS A 13 -12.21 17.97 -13.04
CA HIS A 13 -11.08 18.50 -12.27
C HIS A 13 -10.94 17.81 -10.91
N GLU A 14 -12.05 17.46 -10.25
CA GLU A 14 -12.01 16.67 -9.02
C GLU A 14 -11.34 15.31 -9.28
N VAL A 15 -11.69 14.61 -10.36
CA VAL A 15 -11.05 13.33 -10.74
C VAL A 15 -9.57 13.50 -11.04
N ALA A 16 -9.19 14.51 -11.83
CA ALA A 16 -7.78 14.75 -12.16
C ALA A 16 -6.94 15.13 -10.94
N HIS A 17 -7.48 16.00 -10.08
CA HIS A 17 -6.85 16.36 -8.80
C HIS A 17 -6.72 15.15 -7.88
N PHE A 18 -7.74 14.30 -7.87
CA PHE A 18 -7.75 13.07 -7.10
C PHE A 18 -6.65 12.09 -7.56
N MET A 19 -6.55 11.82 -8.86
CA MET A 19 -5.48 10.98 -9.42
C MET A 19 -4.09 11.55 -9.09
N LEU A 20 -3.94 12.88 -9.14
CA LEU A 20 -2.67 13.54 -8.80
C LEU A 20 -2.30 13.31 -7.34
N LYS A 21 -3.28 13.40 -6.45
CA LYS A 21 -3.06 13.12 -5.03
C LYS A 21 -2.63 11.66 -4.81
N ILE A 22 -3.24 10.68 -5.48
CA ILE A 22 -2.78 9.28 -5.38
C ILE A 22 -1.29 9.21 -5.75
N TYR A 23 -0.90 9.77 -6.90
CA TYR A 23 0.48 9.68 -7.37
C TYR A 23 1.45 10.38 -6.41
N GLN A 24 1.07 11.53 -5.86
CA GLN A 24 1.86 12.23 -4.86
C GLN A 24 2.00 11.43 -3.56
N THR A 25 0.95 10.72 -3.13
CA THR A 25 1.02 9.82 -1.98
C THR A 25 1.91 8.63 -2.23
N LEU A 26 1.79 7.98 -3.39
CA LEU A 26 2.71 6.90 -3.77
C LEU A 26 4.16 7.41 -3.78
N ALA A 27 4.38 8.65 -4.19
CA ALA A 27 5.70 9.25 -4.16
C ALA A 27 6.21 9.55 -2.73
N GLN A 28 5.33 9.99 -1.83
CA GLN A 28 5.65 10.14 -0.40
C GLN A 28 5.94 8.80 0.28
N MET A 29 5.27 7.72 -0.16
CA MET A 29 5.52 6.34 0.25
C MET A 29 6.75 5.72 -0.44
N ARG A 30 7.41 6.47 -1.35
CA ARG A 30 8.60 6.06 -2.10
C ARG A 30 8.36 4.92 -3.09
N TYR A 31 7.10 4.67 -3.46
CA TYR A 31 6.76 3.75 -4.55
C TYR A 31 6.93 4.42 -5.92
N LEU A 32 6.80 5.74 -5.99
CA LEU A 32 6.95 6.51 -7.23
C LEU A 32 8.01 7.62 -7.07
N ASP A 33 8.87 7.84 -8.07
CA ASP A 33 9.75 9.02 -8.07
C ASP A 33 8.90 10.26 -8.40
N PRO A 34 8.84 11.29 -7.53
CA PRO A 34 8.08 12.51 -7.80
C PRO A 34 8.36 13.17 -9.15
N LYS A 35 9.58 13.00 -9.71
CA LYS A 35 9.97 13.59 -11.00
C LYS A 35 9.28 12.95 -12.20
N THR A 36 8.75 11.75 -12.04
CA THR A 36 8.03 11.03 -13.11
C THR A 36 6.60 11.53 -13.27
N ILE A 37 6.06 12.25 -12.29
CA ILE A 37 4.70 12.77 -12.31
C ILE A 37 4.65 14.03 -13.21
N GLN A 38 3.91 13.92 -14.30
CA GLN A 38 3.64 15.01 -15.23
C GLN A 38 2.25 15.57 -14.94
N THR A 39 2.19 16.83 -14.53
CA THR A 39 0.91 17.51 -14.27
C THR A 39 0.36 18.13 -15.56
N GLY A 40 -0.97 18.08 -15.71
CA GLY A 40 -1.66 18.76 -16.80
C GLY A 40 -1.71 20.28 -16.64
N PRO A 41 -2.26 21.00 -17.63
CA PRO A 41 -2.86 20.46 -18.85
C PRO A 41 -1.82 20.01 -19.90
N HIS A 42 -2.21 19.05 -20.73
CA HIS A 42 -1.40 18.46 -21.79
C HIS A 42 -1.93 18.81 -23.19
N ASP A 43 -1.01 18.94 -24.16
CA ASP A 43 -1.40 19.06 -25.56
C ASP A 43 -1.79 17.69 -26.13
N ILE A 44 -3.09 17.50 -26.34
CA ILE A 44 -3.69 16.28 -26.89
C ILE A 44 -4.11 16.44 -28.37
N SER A 45 -3.65 17.51 -29.05
CA SER A 45 -4.10 17.81 -30.41
C SER A 45 -3.80 16.70 -31.41
N LYS A 46 -2.67 15.99 -31.22
CA LYS A 46 -2.26 14.86 -32.07
C LYS A 46 -3.18 13.64 -31.92
N MET A 47 -3.84 13.50 -30.77
CA MET A 47 -4.70 12.36 -30.46
C MET A 47 -6.16 12.53 -30.89
N ARG A 48 -6.54 13.72 -31.39
CA ARG A 48 -7.92 14.00 -31.84
C ARG A 48 -8.47 12.97 -32.83
N PRO A 49 -7.72 12.54 -33.88
CA PRO A 49 -8.23 11.55 -34.82
C PRO A 49 -8.58 10.22 -34.15
N VAL A 50 -7.78 9.78 -33.17
CA VAL A 50 -8.00 8.56 -32.40
C VAL A 50 -9.26 8.70 -31.55
N TYR A 51 -9.40 9.81 -30.83
CA TYR A 51 -10.58 10.05 -29.99
C TYR A 51 -11.88 10.12 -30.81
N GLU A 52 -11.83 10.71 -32.00
CA GLU A 52 -12.96 10.79 -32.93
C GLU A 52 -13.31 9.41 -33.52
N LYS A 53 -12.31 8.61 -33.88
CA LYS A 53 -12.48 7.20 -34.33
C LYS A 53 -13.23 6.37 -33.30
N HIS A 54 -12.92 6.53 -32.01
CA HIS A 54 -13.61 5.84 -30.92
C HIS A 54 -14.89 6.53 -30.43
N GLY A 55 -15.27 7.66 -31.04
CA GLY A 55 -16.48 8.42 -30.70
C GLY A 55 -16.50 8.94 -29.27
N LEU A 56 -15.33 9.23 -28.68
CA LEU A 56 -15.23 9.61 -27.26
C LEU A 56 -16.04 10.87 -26.94
N ASP A 57 -16.71 10.86 -25.79
CA ASP A 57 -17.49 12.01 -25.32
C ASP A 57 -16.53 13.20 -25.06
N PRO A 58 -16.92 14.45 -25.42
CA PRO A 58 -16.10 15.63 -25.17
C PRO A 58 -15.62 15.75 -23.71
N ALA A 59 -16.40 15.27 -22.73
CA ALA A 59 -16.02 15.22 -21.33
C ALA A 59 -14.79 14.34 -21.08
N ILE A 60 -14.71 13.16 -21.71
CA ILE A 60 -13.56 12.25 -21.60
C ILE A 60 -12.34 12.85 -22.29
N ILE A 61 -12.51 13.43 -23.49
CA ILE A 61 -11.43 14.11 -24.21
C ILE A 61 -10.87 15.27 -23.36
N TYR A 62 -11.75 16.01 -22.69
CA TYR A 62 -11.32 17.07 -21.77
C TYR A 62 -10.57 16.51 -20.56
N LEU A 63 -11.06 15.42 -19.95
CA LEU A 63 -10.39 14.76 -18.83
C LEU A 63 -8.98 14.33 -19.21
N TYR A 64 -8.78 13.70 -20.38
CA TYR A 64 -7.45 13.31 -20.87
C TYR A 64 -6.48 14.50 -21.02
N SER A 65 -7.00 15.71 -21.25
CA SER A 65 -6.14 16.90 -21.31
C SER A 65 -5.66 17.38 -19.95
N ILE A 66 -6.31 17.00 -18.84
CA ILE A 66 -6.01 17.52 -17.49
C ILE A 66 -5.54 16.44 -16.51
N LEU A 67 -5.71 15.16 -16.83
CA LEU A 67 -5.21 14.05 -16.01
C LEU A 67 -3.69 14.19 -15.81
N PRO A 68 -3.18 13.89 -14.60
CA PRO A 68 -1.75 13.69 -14.42
C PRO A 68 -1.33 12.37 -15.07
N TYR A 69 -0.14 12.36 -15.65
CA TYR A 69 0.48 11.17 -16.23
C TYR A 69 1.78 10.83 -15.51
N VAL A 70 2.21 9.57 -15.64
CA VAL A 70 3.48 9.08 -15.11
C VAL A 70 4.35 8.66 -16.29
N ASP A 71 5.61 9.11 -16.30
CA ASP A 71 6.57 8.68 -17.30
C ASP A 71 6.97 7.21 -17.09
N SER A 72 6.32 6.31 -17.82
CA SER A 72 6.52 4.86 -17.75
C SER A 72 7.92 4.40 -18.20
N GLN A 73 8.68 5.24 -18.93
CA GLN A 73 10.06 4.90 -19.30
C GLN A 73 11.02 5.02 -18.11
N ILE A 74 10.62 5.77 -17.08
CA ILE A 74 11.41 6.06 -15.89
C ILE A 74 10.84 5.32 -14.68
N ALA A 75 9.51 5.18 -14.62
CA ALA A 75 8.82 4.49 -13.54
C ALA A 75 8.86 2.96 -13.76
N ASN A 76 9.55 2.24 -12.89
CA ASN A 76 9.51 0.78 -12.81
C ASN A 76 8.59 0.34 -11.66
N THR A 77 7.35 0.80 -11.67
CA THR A 77 6.37 0.49 -10.61
C THR A 77 4.97 0.34 -11.15
N SER A 78 4.20 -0.54 -10.53
CA SER A 78 2.76 -0.69 -10.72
C SER A 78 1.96 0.31 -9.86
N LEU A 79 0.70 0.55 -10.24
CA LEU A 79 -0.23 1.47 -9.57
C LEU A 79 -1.04 0.77 -8.48
N PHE A 80 -2.28 0.39 -8.76
CA PHE A 80 -3.22 -0.23 -7.82
C PHE A 80 -3.30 -1.71 -8.14
N ASP A 81 -3.10 -2.59 -7.17
CA ASP A 81 -3.31 -4.04 -7.34
C ASP A 81 -2.50 -4.61 -8.52
N GLY A 82 -1.30 -4.07 -8.80
CA GLY A 82 -0.47 -4.50 -9.93
C GLY A 82 -0.84 -3.93 -11.30
N SER A 83 -1.91 -3.13 -11.41
CA SER A 83 -2.27 -2.37 -12.61
C SER A 83 -1.16 -1.41 -13.06
N SER A 84 -1.10 -1.04 -14.35
CA SER A 84 -0.16 -0.03 -14.86
C SER A 84 -0.80 1.36 -15.00
N PHE A 85 0.05 2.38 -15.06
CA PHE A 85 -0.39 3.76 -15.32
C PHE A 85 -0.83 3.92 -16.78
N MET A 86 -1.96 4.60 -16.99
CA MET A 86 -2.47 4.95 -18.32
C MET A 86 -1.92 6.30 -18.79
N ASP A 87 -1.50 6.39 -20.06
CA ASP A 87 -1.17 7.65 -20.73
C ASP A 87 -1.98 7.82 -22.03
N PHE A 88 -3.08 8.57 -21.97
CA PHE A 88 -3.97 8.78 -23.11
C PHE A 88 -3.42 9.70 -24.19
N ARG A 89 -2.16 10.14 -24.05
CA ARG A 89 -1.38 10.77 -25.13
C ARG A 89 -0.74 9.73 -26.06
N ASP A 90 -0.83 8.45 -25.71
CA ASP A 90 -0.50 7.31 -26.54
C ASP A 90 -1.77 6.62 -27.07
N GLU A 91 -1.74 6.21 -28.34
CA GLU A 91 -2.86 5.55 -29.02
C GLU A 91 -3.16 4.18 -28.40
N SER A 92 -2.12 3.42 -28.04
CA SER A 92 -2.26 2.10 -27.44
C SER A 92 -3.10 2.14 -26.16
N CYS A 93 -2.83 3.11 -25.29
CA CYS A 93 -3.56 3.29 -24.04
C CYS A 93 -5.04 3.66 -24.26
N VAL A 94 -5.34 4.40 -25.33
CA VAL A 94 -6.73 4.75 -25.67
C VAL A 94 -7.47 3.51 -26.13
N GLU A 95 -6.86 2.70 -26.99
CA GLU A 95 -7.45 1.47 -27.53
C GLU A 95 -7.67 0.44 -26.42
N ASP A 96 -6.64 0.15 -25.62
CA ASP A 96 -6.72 -0.77 -24.47
C ASP A 96 -7.76 -0.31 -23.43
N GLY A 97 -7.82 1.01 -23.17
CA GLY A 97 -8.78 1.59 -22.24
C GLY A 97 -10.25 1.51 -22.69
N ARG A 98 -10.53 1.10 -23.94
CA ARG A 98 -11.91 0.82 -24.41
C ARG A 98 -12.41 -0.56 -24.06
N ASP A 99 -11.51 -1.49 -23.79
CA ASP A 99 -11.83 -2.87 -23.42
C ASP A 99 -10.91 -3.37 -22.29
N PRO A 100 -10.96 -2.70 -21.12
CA PRO A 100 -9.94 -2.86 -20.09
C PRO A 100 -9.90 -4.26 -19.46
N LEU A 101 -10.98 -5.04 -19.50
CA LEU A 101 -11.02 -6.38 -18.88
C LEU A 101 -10.74 -7.51 -19.88
N CYS A 102 -10.43 -7.19 -21.14
CA CYS A 102 -10.11 -8.15 -22.20
C CYS A 102 -10.97 -9.44 -22.16
N PRO A 103 -12.31 -9.37 -22.18
CA PRO A 103 -13.17 -10.56 -22.07
C PRO A 103 -13.00 -11.57 -23.23
N GLY A 104 -12.18 -11.23 -24.22
CA GLY A 104 -11.97 -12.00 -25.45
C GLY A 104 -13.11 -11.77 -26.44
N PRO A 105 -12.89 -12.05 -27.74
CA PRO A 105 -13.95 -12.00 -28.74
C PRO A 105 -14.93 -13.15 -28.50
N SER A 106 -15.93 -12.91 -27.66
CA SER A 106 -17.13 -13.73 -27.59
C SER A 106 -18.04 -13.29 -28.74
N GLU A 107 -18.11 -14.09 -29.81
CA GLU A 107 -19.01 -13.86 -30.95
C GLU A 107 -20.51 -13.92 -30.55
N GLU A 108 -20.83 -14.32 -29.32
CA GLU A 108 -22.19 -14.49 -28.81
C GLU A 108 -22.72 -13.27 -28.03
N ASP A 109 -21.87 -12.31 -27.67
CA ASP A 109 -22.27 -11.11 -26.92
C ASP A 109 -22.63 -9.95 -27.86
N GLY A 110 -23.77 -10.09 -28.55
CA GLY A 110 -24.25 -9.19 -29.59
C GLY A 110 -24.66 -7.77 -29.17
N ASP A 111 -23.85 -7.02 -28.40
CA ASP A 111 -24.22 -5.66 -28.00
C ASP A 111 -23.04 -4.75 -27.64
N GLY A 112 -22.51 -4.04 -28.64
CA GLY A 112 -21.73 -2.81 -28.45
C GLY A 112 -20.36 -2.91 -27.74
N PRO A 113 -19.61 -1.80 -27.69
CA PRO A 113 -18.31 -1.76 -27.01
C PRO A 113 -18.46 -1.86 -25.48
N TYR A 114 -17.56 -2.60 -24.83
CA TYR A 114 -17.50 -2.81 -23.37
C TYR A 114 -17.58 -1.48 -22.60
N MET A 115 -16.77 -0.50 -23.01
CA MET A 115 -16.83 0.86 -22.48
C MET A 115 -17.77 1.75 -23.31
N ARG A 116 -18.68 2.45 -22.63
CA ARG A 116 -19.48 3.52 -23.27
C ARG A 116 -18.61 4.75 -23.57
N PRO A 117 -18.98 5.60 -24.57
CA PRO A 117 -18.14 6.74 -24.97
C PRO A 117 -17.84 7.78 -23.88
N TRP A 118 -18.67 7.83 -22.84
CA TRP A 118 -18.53 8.73 -21.69
C TRP A 118 -17.87 8.07 -20.47
N MET A 119 -17.33 6.86 -20.64
CA MET A 119 -16.59 6.14 -19.62
C MET A 119 -15.13 5.97 -20.05
N THR A 120 -14.22 5.92 -19.09
CA THR A 120 -12.80 5.63 -19.32
C THR A 120 -12.22 4.81 -18.19
N ALA A 121 -11.29 3.92 -18.52
CA ALA A 121 -10.35 3.40 -17.52
C ALA A 121 -9.42 4.54 -17.07
N LEU A 122 -8.96 4.50 -15.83
CA LEU A 122 -7.97 5.42 -15.23
C LEU A 122 -6.66 4.68 -14.88
N SER A 123 -6.68 3.35 -14.92
CA SER A 123 -5.53 2.45 -14.84
C SER A 123 -5.61 1.41 -15.96
N GLN A 124 -4.49 0.79 -16.30
CA GLN A 124 -4.42 -0.27 -17.29
C GLN A 124 -4.39 -1.62 -16.57
N MET A 125 -5.13 -2.59 -17.09
CA MET A 125 -5.11 -3.95 -16.56
C MET A 125 -3.72 -4.57 -16.75
N GLY A 126 -3.17 -5.10 -15.66
CA GLY A 126 -1.99 -5.95 -15.64
C GLY A 126 -2.36 -7.42 -15.83
N SER A 127 -1.49 -8.33 -15.39
CA SER A 127 -1.77 -9.77 -15.46
C SER A 127 -2.76 -10.18 -14.36
N HIS A 128 -4.07 -10.11 -14.64
CA HIS A 128 -5.17 -10.44 -13.72
C HIS A 128 -5.43 -9.41 -12.62
N THR A 129 -5.28 -8.12 -12.92
CA THR A 129 -5.40 -7.06 -11.91
C THR A 129 -6.67 -6.23 -12.09
N SER A 130 -7.13 -5.60 -11.02
CA SER A 130 -8.29 -4.72 -11.09
C SER A 130 -8.02 -3.40 -11.84
N VAL A 131 -9.08 -2.82 -12.39
CA VAL A 131 -9.02 -1.58 -13.18
C VAL A 131 -9.88 -0.51 -12.54
N ILE A 132 -9.39 0.73 -12.46
CA ILE A 132 -10.19 1.87 -12.02
C ILE A 132 -10.98 2.40 -13.22
N ILE A 133 -12.31 2.35 -13.18
CA ILE A 133 -13.18 2.83 -14.25
C ILE A 133 -13.96 4.05 -13.78
N HIS A 134 -14.01 5.11 -14.59
CA HIS A 134 -14.74 6.34 -14.32
C HIS A 134 -15.86 6.60 -15.34
N ASP A 135 -17.06 6.94 -14.86
CA ASP A 135 -18.19 7.41 -15.68
C ASP A 135 -18.35 8.94 -15.54
N ALA A 136 -18.11 9.69 -16.62
CA ALA A 136 -18.18 11.15 -16.63
C ALA A 136 -19.61 11.74 -16.63
N ARG A 137 -20.64 10.92 -16.77
CA ARG A 137 -22.06 11.33 -16.67
C ARG A 137 -22.59 11.11 -15.26
N LYS A 138 -22.27 9.96 -14.67
CA LYS A 138 -22.70 9.61 -13.30
C LYS A 138 -21.75 10.17 -12.24
N HIS A 139 -20.52 10.55 -12.61
CA HIS A 139 -19.43 10.97 -11.71
C HIS A 139 -19.13 9.91 -10.65
N ARG A 140 -19.01 8.65 -11.09
CA ARG A 140 -18.77 7.48 -10.25
C ARG A 140 -17.53 6.73 -10.71
N ILE A 141 -16.93 6.01 -9.76
CA ILE A 141 -15.81 5.11 -9.99
C ILE A 141 -16.20 3.68 -9.60
N TRP A 142 -15.78 2.73 -10.43
CA TRP A 142 -15.80 1.30 -10.18
C TRP A 142 -14.37 0.78 -10.13
N ILE A 143 -14.15 -0.26 -9.34
CA ILE A 143 -12.91 -1.06 -9.35
C ILE A 143 -13.34 -2.53 -9.45
N PRO A 144 -13.72 -3.01 -10.64
CA PRO A 144 -14.11 -4.40 -10.86
C PRO A 144 -12.93 -5.36 -10.72
N ASP A 145 -13.21 -6.54 -10.18
CA ASP A 145 -12.35 -7.71 -10.32
C ASP A 145 -12.60 -8.39 -11.68
N PRO A 146 -11.56 -8.62 -12.51
CA PRO A 146 -11.73 -9.25 -13.82
C PRO A 146 -12.13 -10.74 -13.75
N VAL A 147 -11.95 -11.41 -12.61
CA VAL A 147 -12.15 -12.85 -12.43
C VAL A 147 -13.37 -13.16 -11.56
N GLU A 148 -13.51 -12.47 -10.44
CA GLU A 148 -14.43 -12.87 -9.36
C GLU A 148 -15.81 -12.21 -9.44
N ASN A 149 -16.10 -11.40 -10.48
CA ASN A 149 -17.35 -10.66 -10.64
C ASN A 149 -17.78 -9.92 -9.35
N CYS A 150 -16.79 -9.34 -8.67
CA CYS A 150 -16.93 -8.58 -7.44
C CYS A 150 -16.21 -7.23 -7.60
N SER A 151 -16.21 -6.40 -6.55
CA SER A 151 -15.44 -5.15 -6.57
C SER A 151 -14.19 -5.31 -5.69
N CYS A 152 -13.04 -4.93 -6.23
CA CYS A 152 -11.79 -4.78 -5.49
C CYS A 152 -11.68 -3.40 -4.81
N ASP A 153 -12.76 -2.62 -4.75
CA ASP A 153 -12.72 -1.33 -4.06
C ASP A 153 -12.68 -1.55 -2.54
N PRO A 154 -11.59 -1.20 -1.84
CA PRO A 154 -11.47 -1.45 -0.41
C PRO A 154 -12.52 -0.69 0.42
N ALA A 155 -13.14 0.35 -0.14
CA ALA A 155 -14.20 1.10 0.53
C ALA A 155 -15.58 0.42 0.43
N LEU A 156 -15.73 -0.62 -0.39
CA LEU A 156 -17.01 -1.25 -0.71
C LEU A 156 -17.06 -2.74 -0.37
N TYR A 157 -16.06 -3.27 0.36
CA TYR A 157 -15.96 -4.70 0.70
C TYR A 157 -17.20 -5.27 1.40
N ASP A 158 -17.85 -4.49 2.26
CA ASP A 158 -19.07 -4.89 2.99
C ASP A 158 -20.37 -4.52 2.27
N VAL A 159 -20.30 -3.94 1.07
CA VAL A 159 -21.47 -3.51 0.31
C VAL A 159 -21.97 -4.68 -0.54
N PRO A 160 -23.20 -5.17 -0.33
CA PRO A 160 -23.73 -6.28 -1.11
C PRO A 160 -23.76 -5.95 -2.61
N HIS A 161 -23.43 -6.93 -3.45
CA HIS A 161 -23.61 -6.83 -4.88
C HIS A 161 -25.10 -6.82 -5.24
N GLU A 162 -25.49 -5.93 -6.16
CA GLU A 162 -26.81 -6.00 -6.77
C GLU A 162 -26.84 -7.17 -7.75
N ALA A 163 -28.03 -7.76 -7.95
CA ALA A 163 -28.19 -8.79 -8.96
C ALA A 163 -27.88 -8.18 -10.34
N PRO A 164 -27.13 -8.88 -11.22
CA PRO A 164 -26.87 -8.39 -12.57
C PRO A 164 -28.19 -8.08 -13.28
N GLU A 165 -28.36 -6.84 -13.74
CA GLU A 165 -29.54 -6.46 -14.53
C GLU A 165 -29.55 -7.12 -15.92
N SER A 166 -28.40 -7.68 -16.35
CA SER A 166 -28.22 -8.34 -17.64
C SER A 166 -27.49 -9.67 -17.48
N GLU A 167 -27.83 -10.66 -18.31
CA GLU A 167 -27.11 -11.95 -18.41
C GLU A 167 -25.65 -11.80 -18.93
N LYS A 168 -25.28 -10.62 -19.42
CA LYS A 168 -23.94 -10.34 -19.92
C LYS A 168 -22.93 -10.35 -18.77
N ARG A 169 -22.00 -11.30 -18.83
CA ARG A 169 -20.88 -11.41 -17.88
C ARG A 169 -19.97 -10.18 -17.87
N THR A 170 -19.99 -9.36 -18.92
CA THR A 170 -19.12 -8.20 -19.10
C THR A 170 -19.68 -6.89 -18.55
N ASN A 171 -20.96 -6.84 -18.18
CA ASN A 171 -21.54 -5.64 -17.59
C ASN A 171 -21.07 -5.53 -16.14
N PHE A 172 -20.25 -4.54 -15.81
CA PHE A 172 -19.77 -4.28 -14.44
C PHE A 172 -20.65 -3.27 -13.68
N GLU A 173 -21.69 -2.70 -14.31
CA GLU A 173 -22.51 -1.64 -13.70
C GLU A 173 -23.31 -2.12 -12.47
N HIS A 174 -23.58 -3.44 -12.34
CA HIS A 174 -24.21 -4.02 -11.14
C HIS A 174 -23.27 -4.12 -9.93
N LEU A 175 -21.97 -3.95 -10.14
CA LEU A 175 -20.99 -3.93 -9.05
C LEU A 175 -21.14 -2.63 -8.26
N PRO A 176 -20.91 -2.68 -6.94
CA PRO A 176 -20.95 -1.49 -6.12
C PRO A 176 -19.91 -0.48 -6.62
N SER A 177 -20.32 0.79 -6.64
CA SER A 177 -19.47 1.92 -7.02
C SER A 177 -19.65 3.05 -6.04
N ARG A 178 -18.80 4.07 -6.13
CA ARG A 178 -18.88 5.25 -5.27
C ARG A 178 -18.65 6.55 -6.04
N PRO A 179 -18.95 7.72 -5.45
CA PRO A 179 -18.61 9.01 -6.05
C PRO A 179 -17.11 9.10 -6.34
N ALA A 180 -16.74 9.67 -7.49
CA ALA A 180 -15.36 9.68 -7.96
C ALA A 180 -14.38 10.42 -7.01
N GLY A 181 -14.87 11.35 -6.19
CA GLY A 181 -14.06 12.11 -5.24
C GLY A 181 -13.63 11.38 -3.96
N ASP A 182 -14.11 10.15 -3.68
CA ASP A 182 -13.82 9.44 -2.42
C ASP A 182 -12.81 8.29 -2.57
N VAL A 183 -12.08 8.17 -3.69
CA VAL A 183 -11.19 7.01 -3.90
C VAL A 183 -10.00 6.98 -2.92
N LEU A 184 -9.55 5.80 -2.51
CA LEU A 184 -8.37 5.65 -1.64
C LEU A 184 -7.16 5.28 -2.48
N PRO A 185 -5.94 5.76 -2.16
CA PRO A 185 -4.74 5.17 -2.73
C PRO A 185 -4.72 3.70 -2.30
N GLY A 186 -4.58 2.78 -3.25
CA GLY A 186 -4.25 1.40 -2.95
C GLY A 186 -2.78 1.14 -3.12
N GLY A 187 -2.35 -0.03 -2.70
CA GLY A 187 -1.00 -0.51 -2.93
C GLY A 187 -0.80 -1.08 -4.32
N SER A 188 0.46 -1.15 -4.71
CA SER A 188 0.93 -1.86 -5.88
C SER A 188 1.45 -3.25 -5.49
N ASP A 189 1.57 -4.18 -6.44
CA ASP A 189 2.18 -5.50 -6.18
C ASP A 189 3.66 -5.39 -5.77
N ASP A 190 4.30 -4.27 -6.13
CA ASP A 190 5.67 -3.93 -5.74
C ASP A 190 5.78 -3.45 -4.29
N SER A 191 4.65 -3.13 -3.65
CA SER A 191 4.64 -2.90 -2.22
C SER A 191 4.79 -4.25 -1.51
N CYS A 192 5.84 -4.39 -0.69
CA CYS A 192 6.14 -5.63 0.03
C CYS A 192 5.10 -6.03 1.09
N ILE A 193 3.92 -5.42 1.06
CA ILE A 193 2.92 -5.42 2.11
C ILE A 193 1.57 -5.73 1.48
N GLU A 194 0.96 -6.84 1.88
CA GLU A 194 -0.35 -7.28 1.40
C GLU A 194 -1.44 -6.27 1.84
N TRP A 195 -2.06 -5.58 0.86
CA TRP A 195 -3.08 -4.56 1.12
C TRP A 195 -4.46 -5.14 1.40
N ASP A 196 -4.66 -6.40 0.99
CA ASP A 196 -5.96 -7.06 0.94
C ASP A 196 -6.19 -8.05 2.11
N ALA A 197 -5.63 -7.76 3.29
CA ALA A 197 -5.80 -8.66 4.43
C ALA A 197 -7.25 -8.74 4.96
N GLY A 198 -8.24 -8.09 4.31
CA GLY A 198 -9.67 -8.02 4.68
C GLY A 198 -9.98 -7.51 6.10
N ARG A 199 -8.93 -7.28 6.90
CA ARG A 199 -8.93 -6.99 8.34
C ARG A 199 -8.15 -5.74 8.67
N LEU A 200 -7.37 -5.24 7.73
CA LEU A 200 -6.64 -4.00 7.88
C LEU A 200 -7.62 -2.85 7.63
N GLU A 201 -7.85 -2.00 8.64
CA GLU A 201 -8.65 -0.78 8.46
C GLU A 201 -7.81 0.30 7.73
N VAL A 202 -7.52 0.05 6.45
CA VAL A 202 -6.63 0.87 5.59
C VAL A 202 -7.10 2.33 5.55
N LYS A 203 -8.41 2.56 5.46
CA LYS A 203 -9.01 3.90 5.48
C LYS A 203 -8.70 4.65 6.79
N GLY A 204 -8.74 3.95 7.92
CA GLY A 204 -8.39 4.47 9.23
C GLY A 204 -6.91 4.87 9.31
N LEU A 205 -6.02 4.02 8.80
CA LEU A 205 -4.58 4.29 8.72
C LEU A 205 -4.28 5.53 7.86
N TYR A 206 -4.85 5.63 6.67
CA TYR A 206 -4.64 6.80 5.81
C TYR A 206 -5.02 8.12 6.51
N ARG A 207 -6.20 8.15 7.14
CA ARG A 207 -6.69 9.31 7.88
C ARG A 207 -5.80 9.63 9.08
N MET A 208 -5.37 8.61 9.81
CA MET A 208 -4.47 8.75 10.98
C MET A 208 -3.14 9.42 10.59
N HIS A 209 -2.64 9.13 9.39
CA HIS A 209 -1.39 9.70 8.88
C HIS A 209 -1.59 10.92 7.99
N GLY A 210 -2.73 11.59 8.06
CA GLY A 210 -2.91 12.92 7.48
C GLY A 210 -3.42 12.94 6.04
N TRP A 211 -3.88 11.81 5.49
CA TRP A 211 -4.58 11.79 4.20
C TRP A 211 -5.96 12.46 4.30
N PRO A 212 -6.40 13.29 3.33
CA PRO A 212 -5.74 13.64 2.07
C PRO A 212 -4.95 14.96 2.10
N GLY A 213 -4.50 15.38 3.29
CA GLY A 213 -3.72 16.60 3.54
C GLY A 213 -2.22 16.33 3.66
N ASN A 214 -1.65 16.60 4.84
CA ASN A 214 -0.22 16.44 5.11
C ASN A 214 0.13 14.98 5.42
N PHE A 215 0.07 14.13 4.40
CA PHE A 215 0.28 12.70 4.55
C PHE A 215 1.73 12.34 4.93
N ASP A 216 1.88 11.51 5.96
CA ASP A 216 3.17 11.00 6.44
C ASP A 216 3.33 9.53 6.01
N GLY A 217 3.94 9.35 4.83
CA GLY A 217 4.15 8.02 4.24
C GLY A 217 5.05 7.10 5.07
N ASP A 218 6.06 7.65 5.75
CA ASP A 218 6.98 6.87 6.59
C ASP A 218 6.23 6.35 7.83
N ALA A 219 5.44 7.20 8.50
CA ALA A 219 4.64 6.79 9.65
C ALA A 219 3.54 5.78 9.25
N PHE A 220 2.91 5.98 8.08
CA PHE A 220 1.90 5.07 7.55
C PHE A 220 2.45 3.66 7.32
N GLN A 221 3.57 3.51 6.62
CA GLN A 221 4.14 2.19 6.34
C GLN A 221 4.49 1.44 7.64
N VAL A 222 4.99 2.17 8.65
CA VAL A 222 5.30 1.61 9.96
C VAL A 222 4.05 1.10 10.68
N ASP A 223 2.95 1.85 10.67
CA ASP A 223 1.72 1.45 11.35
C ASP A 223 0.93 0.40 10.55
N GLN A 224 1.05 0.39 9.21
CA GLN A 224 0.56 -0.67 8.35
C GLN A 224 1.22 -2.02 8.68
N LEU A 225 2.54 -2.07 8.77
CA LEU A 225 3.29 -3.26 9.16
C LEU A 225 2.81 -3.78 10.53
N ARG A 226 2.71 -2.89 11.53
CA ARG A 226 2.22 -3.26 12.86
C ARG A 226 0.83 -3.86 12.85
N ALA A 227 -0.08 -3.28 12.06
CA ALA A 227 -1.45 -3.77 12.01
C ALA A 227 -1.53 -5.16 11.36
N LEU A 228 -0.74 -5.42 10.32
CA LEU A 228 -0.62 -6.75 9.72
C LEU A 228 0.00 -7.76 10.68
N ASP A 229 1.02 -7.36 11.44
CA ASP A 229 1.62 -8.20 12.46
C ASP A 229 0.62 -8.54 13.57
N MET A 230 -0.19 -7.57 14.01
CA MET A 230 -1.26 -7.81 14.97
C MET A 230 -2.27 -8.82 14.44
N ILE A 231 -2.67 -8.72 13.17
CA ILE A 231 -3.57 -9.69 12.53
C ILE A 231 -2.93 -11.09 12.53
N SER A 232 -1.65 -11.21 12.15
CA SER A 232 -0.91 -12.47 12.14
C SER A 232 -0.78 -13.11 13.55
N VAL A 233 -0.56 -12.28 14.57
CA VAL A 233 -0.53 -12.71 15.97
C VAL A 233 -1.91 -13.23 16.41
N GLU A 234 -2.99 -12.51 16.10
CA GLU A 234 -4.35 -12.95 16.42
C GLU A 234 -4.72 -14.26 15.74
N GLU A 235 -4.32 -14.47 14.49
CA GLU A 235 -4.57 -15.72 13.78
C GLU A 235 -3.81 -16.90 14.36
N SER A 236 -2.56 -16.67 14.73
CA SER A 236 -1.74 -17.65 15.43
C SER A 236 -2.36 -18.03 16.78
N ASP A 237 -2.83 -17.05 17.55
CA ASP A 237 -3.51 -17.28 18.83
C ASP A 237 -4.82 -18.05 18.65
N ARG A 238 -5.64 -17.69 17.65
CA ARG A 238 -6.87 -18.42 17.31
C ARG A 238 -6.56 -19.87 16.90
N LYS A 239 -5.51 -20.09 16.11
CA LYS A 239 -5.07 -21.44 15.70
C LYS A 239 -4.61 -22.26 16.90
N ILE A 240 -3.79 -21.68 17.78
CA ILE A 240 -3.33 -22.33 19.02
C ILE A 240 -4.53 -22.70 19.90
N ALA A 241 -5.46 -21.77 20.12
CA ALA A 241 -6.66 -22.00 20.93
C ALA A 241 -7.56 -23.11 20.33
N ARG A 242 -7.73 -23.15 19.01
CA ARG A 242 -8.45 -24.24 18.31
C ARG A 242 -7.76 -25.58 18.53
N LEU A 243 -6.44 -25.65 18.36
CA LEU A 243 -5.66 -26.87 18.57
C LEU A 243 -5.71 -27.36 20.02
N GLN A 244 -5.66 -26.45 21.00
CA GLN A 244 -5.83 -26.78 22.42
C GLN A 244 -7.23 -27.36 22.70
N LYS A 245 -8.28 -26.78 22.11
CA LYS A 245 -9.65 -27.30 22.22
C LYS A 245 -9.78 -28.69 21.59
N SER A 246 -9.20 -28.89 20.40
CA SER A 246 -9.20 -30.20 19.72
C SER A 246 -8.41 -31.25 20.50
N LEU A 247 -7.28 -30.87 21.10
CA LEU A 247 -6.48 -31.74 21.96
C LEU A 247 -7.29 -32.19 23.20
N ALA A 248 -8.03 -31.28 23.84
CA ALA A 248 -8.89 -31.61 24.98
C ALA A 248 -10.07 -32.52 24.60
N ALA A 249 -10.50 -32.51 23.33
CA ALA A 249 -11.60 -33.32 22.81
C ALA A 249 -11.14 -34.61 22.10
N ALA A 250 -9.85 -34.91 22.08
CA ALA A 250 -9.30 -36.09 21.41
C ALA A 250 -9.86 -37.38 22.01
N LYS A 251 -10.28 -38.32 21.14
CA LYS A 251 -10.93 -39.57 21.54
C LYS A 251 -9.96 -40.75 21.53
N SER A 252 -8.80 -40.59 20.91
CA SER A 252 -7.76 -41.62 20.81
C SER A 252 -6.36 -41.05 21.08
N LYS A 253 -5.42 -41.93 21.42
CA LYS A 253 -4.01 -41.54 21.60
C LYS A 253 -3.38 -41.04 20.31
N ASP A 254 -3.79 -41.57 19.16
CA ASP A 254 -3.24 -41.15 17.87
C ASP A 254 -3.69 -39.72 17.53
N GLU A 255 -4.97 -39.41 17.74
CA GLU A 255 -5.49 -38.03 17.62
C GLU A 255 -4.79 -37.07 18.59
N GLU A 256 -4.59 -37.49 19.83
CA GLU A 256 -3.87 -36.70 20.84
C GLU A 256 -2.44 -36.37 20.37
N TRP A 257 -1.72 -37.36 19.83
CA TRP A 257 -0.37 -37.16 19.28
C TRP A 257 -0.35 -36.21 18.09
N VAL A 258 -1.31 -36.33 17.17
CA VAL A 258 -1.43 -35.42 16.02
C VAL A 258 -1.67 -33.99 16.49
N PHE A 259 -2.63 -33.76 17.40
CA PHE A 259 -2.89 -32.40 17.90
C PHE A 259 -1.73 -31.82 18.71
N ARG A 260 -1.03 -32.62 19.53
CA ARG A 260 0.18 -32.18 20.23
C ARG A 260 1.28 -31.76 19.27
N MET A 261 1.49 -32.52 18.20
CA MET A 261 2.50 -32.20 17.18
C MET A 261 2.15 -30.90 16.44
N GLU A 262 0.90 -30.74 16.02
CA GLU A 262 0.43 -29.52 15.35
C GLU A 262 0.47 -28.30 16.28
N LEU A 263 0.09 -28.46 17.55
CA LEU A 263 0.21 -27.41 18.57
C LEU A 263 1.68 -26.97 18.74
N TRP A 264 2.59 -27.93 18.87
CA TRP A 264 4.02 -27.64 18.97
C TRP A 264 4.57 -26.91 17.74
N LYS A 265 4.18 -27.32 16.53
CA LYS A 265 4.56 -26.63 15.28
C LYS A 265 4.04 -25.19 15.27
N ALA A 266 2.77 -24.97 15.63
CA ALA A 266 2.14 -23.66 15.68
C ALA A 266 2.84 -22.74 16.69
N GLU A 267 3.04 -23.19 17.93
CA GLU A 267 3.75 -22.42 18.97
C GLU A 267 5.21 -22.11 18.60
N ARG A 268 5.89 -23.04 17.93
CA ARG A 268 7.26 -22.81 17.46
C ARG A 268 7.29 -21.83 16.29
N SER A 269 6.32 -21.87 15.39
CA SER A 269 6.16 -20.88 14.32
C SER A 269 5.91 -19.50 14.90
N PHE A 270 4.93 -19.39 15.80
CA PHE A 270 4.60 -18.15 16.50
C PHE A 270 5.80 -17.51 17.20
N ARG A 271 6.62 -18.31 17.91
CA ARG A 271 7.85 -17.84 18.56
C ARG A 271 8.91 -17.34 17.57
N ARG A 272 9.04 -17.98 16.40
CA ARG A 272 9.99 -17.55 15.36
C ARG A 272 9.53 -16.24 14.73
N ASN A 273 8.29 -16.19 14.26
CA ASN A 273 7.73 -14.99 13.62
C ASN A 273 7.81 -13.78 14.57
N ASN A 274 7.45 -13.94 15.85
CA ASN A 274 7.59 -12.86 16.84
C ASN A 274 9.05 -12.44 17.06
N LYS A 275 10.01 -13.37 17.00
CA LYS A 275 11.43 -13.05 17.15
C LYS A 275 11.93 -12.26 15.94
N ASP A 276 11.59 -12.71 14.73
CA ASP A 276 12.00 -12.08 13.48
C ASP A 276 11.38 -10.68 13.38
N LEU A 277 10.12 -10.51 13.78
CA LEU A 277 9.46 -9.22 13.88
C LEU A 277 10.19 -8.26 14.82
N LEU A 278 10.49 -8.69 16.05
CA LEU A 278 11.24 -7.87 17.00
C LEU A 278 12.63 -7.50 16.47
N GLU A 279 13.23 -8.33 15.63
CA GLU A 279 14.51 -8.05 14.99
C GLU A 279 14.36 -6.97 13.90
N GLU A 280 13.34 -7.07 13.05
CA GLU A 280 13.04 -6.07 12.02
C GLU A 280 12.64 -4.71 12.63
N GLU A 281 11.80 -4.70 13.67
CA GLU A 281 11.49 -3.48 14.42
C GLU A 281 12.76 -2.82 14.97
N ARG A 282 13.70 -3.61 15.49
CA ARG A 282 14.98 -3.09 15.98
C ARG A 282 15.85 -2.54 14.85
N LYS A 283 15.87 -3.19 13.68
CA LYS A 283 16.60 -2.70 12.50
C LYS A 283 16.03 -1.39 12.02
N LEU A 284 14.71 -1.26 11.93
CA LEU A 284 14.01 -0.02 11.56
C LEU A 284 14.33 1.11 12.56
N ILE A 285 14.21 0.86 13.86
CA ILE A 285 14.55 1.86 14.89
C ILE A 285 16.03 2.26 14.80
N ALA A 286 16.94 1.31 14.59
CA ALA A 286 18.37 1.60 14.46
C ALA A 286 18.66 2.42 13.19
N GLN A 287 17.97 2.12 12.09
CA GLN A 287 18.07 2.86 10.83
C GLN A 287 17.55 4.29 11.01
N GLU A 288 16.35 4.47 11.56
CA GLU A 288 15.73 5.77 11.85
C GLU A 288 16.64 6.62 12.76
N TYR A 289 17.18 6.01 13.83
CA TYR A 289 18.13 6.65 14.72
C TYR A 289 19.40 7.09 13.96
N SER A 290 19.97 6.22 13.12
CA SER A 290 21.18 6.54 12.33
C SER A 290 20.95 7.68 11.32
N GLN A 291 19.76 7.75 10.72
CA GLN A 291 19.39 8.80 9.78
C GLN A 291 19.18 10.12 10.51
N THR A 292 18.43 10.11 11.62
CA THR A 292 18.20 11.28 12.47
C THR A 292 19.52 11.85 12.98
N LYS A 293 20.42 10.98 13.45
CA LYS A 293 21.76 11.38 13.91
C LYS A 293 22.57 12.06 12.80
N ARG A 294 22.61 11.47 11.59
CA ARG A 294 23.31 12.08 10.44
C ARG A 294 22.73 13.45 10.07
N LYS A 295 21.40 13.59 10.07
CA LYS A 295 20.72 14.87 9.79
C LYS A 295 21.02 15.93 10.85
N LEU A 296 21.02 15.55 12.13
CA LEU A 296 21.42 16.42 13.23
C LEU A 296 22.87 16.89 13.10
N GLU A 297 23.81 15.97 12.84
CA GLU A 297 25.23 16.29 12.66
C GLU A 297 25.45 17.25 11.48
N SER A 298 24.73 17.03 10.37
CA SER A 298 24.74 17.92 9.20
C SER A 298 24.20 19.32 9.53
N ALA A 299 23.07 19.41 10.23
CA ALA A 299 22.51 20.70 10.67
C ALA A 299 23.47 21.45 11.61
N GLN A 300 24.06 20.75 12.59
CA GLN A 300 25.08 21.31 13.48
C GLN A 300 26.33 21.77 12.72
N GLY A 301 26.75 21.04 11.69
CA GLY A 301 27.82 21.46 10.78
C GLY A 301 27.51 22.78 10.09
N ARG A 302 26.30 22.93 9.55
CA ARG A 302 25.82 24.18 8.92
C ARG A 302 25.76 25.35 9.92
N ILE A 303 25.29 25.11 11.15
CA ILE A 303 25.30 26.11 12.24
C ILE A 303 26.74 26.59 12.52
N ARG A 304 27.69 25.66 12.70
CA ARG A 304 29.10 26.01 12.96
C ARG A 304 29.70 26.85 11.83
N SER A 305 29.48 26.46 10.58
CA SER A 305 29.97 27.19 9.42
C SER A 305 29.37 28.59 9.31
N ALA A 306 28.05 28.73 9.52
CA ALA A 306 27.37 30.03 9.48
C ALA A 306 27.84 30.96 10.60
N ARG A 307 28.03 30.44 11.82
CA ARG A 307 28.59 31.21 12.96
C ARG A 307 30.01 31.67 12.69
N ARG A 308 30.88 30.77 12.19
CA ARG A 308 32.26 31.13 11.81
C ARG A 308 32.28 32.21 10.73
N TRP A 309 31.44 32.08 9.71
CA TRP A 309 31.33 33.10 8.66
C TRP A 309 30.91 34.46 9.24
N LEU A 310 29.91 34.47 10.14
CA LEU A 310 29.47 35.71 10.80
C LEU A 310 30.56 36.33 11.69
N GLU A 311 31.45 35.54 12.28
CA GLU A 311 32.55 36.03 13.10
C GLU A 311 33.70 36.59 12.26
N GLU A 312 34.10 35.87 11.21
CA GLU A 312 35.30 36.16 10.43
C GLU A 312 35.04 37.11 9.25
N LYS A 313 33.87 37.03 8.61
CA LYS A 313 33.60 37.67 7.31
C LYS A 313 32.55 38.77 7.33
N SER A 314 31.82 38.92 8.44
CA SER A 314 30.72 39.89 8.50
C SER A 314 31.16 41.35 8.48
N LYS A 315 32.40 41.64 8.89
CA LYS A 315 32.94 43.01 8.95
C LYS A 315 33.16 43.61 7.56
N ASP A 316 33.48 42.76 6.58
CA ASP A 316 33.80 43.17 5.21
C ASP A 316 32.62 42.92 4.24
N ALA A 317 31.55 42.32 4.72
CA ALA A 317 30.36 42.01 3.92
C ALA A 317 29.30 43.11 4.00
N ASP A 318 28.50 43.25 2.95
CA ASP A 318 27.37 44.17 2.95
C ASP A 318 26.25 43.71 3.92
N ALA A 319 25.42 44.67 4.34
CA ALA A 319 24.37 44.44 5.33
C ALA A 319 23.33 43.38 4.87
N TYR A 320 23.07 43.27 3.57
CA TYR A 320 22.11 42.31 3.02
C TYR A 320 22.65 40.88 3.12
N THR A 321 23.93 40.68 2.79
CA THR A 321 24.60 39.38 2.93
C THR A 321 24.62 38.94 4.40
N VAL A 322 24.98 39.83 5.33
CA VAL A 322 24.96 39.52 6.78
C VAL A 322 23.56 39.14 7.26
N LYS A 323 22.51 39.88 6.84
CA LYS A 323 21.12 39.57 7.18
C LYS A 323 20.72 38.18 6.67
N THR A 324 21.05 37.87 5.43
CA THR A 324 20.74 36.57 4.80
C THR A 324 21.39 35.41 5.56
N VAL A 325 22.66 35.55 5.96
CA VAL A 325 23.35 34.50 6.73
C VAL A 325 22.75 34.33 8.13
N ARG A 326 22.33 35.41 8.80
CA ARG A 326 21.62 35.33 10.09
C ARG A 326 20.27 34.62 9.97
N GLU A 327 19.52 34.88 8.91
CA GLU A 327 18.25 34.18 8.64
C GLU A 327 18.46 32.69 8.41
N ARG A 328 19.47 32.31 7.60
CA ARG A 328 19.86 30.92 7.40
C ARG A 328 20.30 30.25 8.69
N LEU A 329 21.10 30.93 9.51
CA LEU A 329 21.54 30.41 10.82
C LEU A 329 20.33 30.07 11.71
N ARG A 330 19.35 30.97 11.81
CA ARG A 330 18.10 30.71 12.55
C ARG A 330 17.36 29.49 12.02
N GLY A 331 17.27 29.34 10.70
CA GLY A 331 16.67 28.16 10.06
C GLY A 331 17.39 26.87 10.44
N TYR A 332 18.72 26.86 10.41
CA TYR A 332 19.52 25.68 10.82
C TYR A 332 19.39 25.36 12.31
N GLU A 333 19.30 26.37 13.18
CA GLU A 333 19.08 26.19 14.62
C GLU A 333 17.71 25.57 14.91
N GLN A 334 16.66 26.03 14.21
CA GLN A 334 15.33 25.42 14.29
C GLN A 334 15.35 23.96 13.81
N GLU A 335 15.98 23.70 12.67
CA GLU A 335 16.13 22.36 12.11
C GLU A 335 16.87 21.40 13.07
N ALA A 336 17.99 21.85 13.65
CA ALA A 336 18.73 21.05 14.63
C ALA A 336 17.90 20.77 15.89
N ALA A 337 17.14 21.74 16.39
CA ALA A 337 16.27 21.55 17.55
C ALA A 337 15.15 20.52 17.28
N VAL A 338 14.64 20.44 16.05
CA VAL A 338 13.68 19.39 15.66
C VAL A 338 14.34 18.01 15.72
N TYR A 339 15.50 17.83 15.09
CA TYR A 339 16.18 16.53 15.09
C TYR A 339 16.63 16.09 16.49
N GLU A 340 17.02 17.03 17.36
CA GLU A 340 17.33 16.72 18.76
C GLU A 340 16.10 16.20 19.53
N LYS A 341 14.92 16.79 19.29
CA LYS A 341 13.66 16.30 19.87
C LYS A 341 13.32 14.90 19.36
N VAL A 342 13.45 14.66 18.05
CA VAL A 342 13.20 13.34 17.45
C VAL A 342 14.15 12.30 18.03
N GLN A 343 15.45 12.61 18.11
CA GLN A 343 16.43 11.71 18.71
C GLN A 343 16.08 11.38 20.18
N LYS A 344 15.74 12.38 20.99
CA LYS A 344 15.30 12.17 22.38
C LYS A 344 14.02 11.35 22.46
N ALA A 345 13.09 11.51 21.53
CA ALA A 345 11.87 10.70 21.47
C ALA A 345 12.18 9.23 21.14
N ILE A 346 13.08 8.97 20.20
CA ILE A 346 13.55 7.62 19.86
C ILE A 346 14.26 6.98 21.07
N GLU A 347 15.15 7.72 21.74
CA GLU A 347 15.89 7.25 22.92
C GLU A 347 14.99 7.02 24.14
N GLY A 348 14.02 7.90 24.35
CA GLY A 348 13.07 7.87 25.47
C GLY A 348 11.86 6.96 25.24
N SER A 349 11.67 6.46 24.02
CA SER A 349 10.50 5.64 23.70
C SER A 349 10.46 4.37 24.56
N PRO A 350 9.36 4.13 25.31
CA PRO A 350 9.19 2.91 26.09
C PRO A 350 9.18 1.64 25.23
N ARG A 351 9.13 1.77 23.89
CA ARG A 351 9.39 0.70 22.90
C ARG A 351 10.73 -0.01 23.11
N ARG A 352 11.73 0.68 23.68
CA ARG A 352 13.01 0.06 24.06
C ARG A 352 12.94 -0.78 25.35
N LYS A 353 11.90 -0.61 26.16
CA LYS A 353 11.80 -1.14 27.54
C LYS A 353 10.63 -2.09 27.78
N ARG A 354 9.64 -2.19 26.89
CA ARG A 354 8.56 -3.17 27.01
C ARG A 354 8.82 -4.37 26.11
N PRO A 355 8.94 -5.59 26.66
CA PRO A 355 8.53 -6.75 25.91
C PRO A 355 7.04 -6.57 25.58
N LEU A 356 6.64 -6.74 24.32
CA LEU A 356 5.24 -6.68 23.89
C LEU A 356 4.35 -7.80 24.49
N TYR A 357 4.83 -8.55 25.49
CA TYR A 357 4.05 -9.58 26.18
C TYR A 357 4.08 -9.37 27.70
N GLY A 358 3.06 -8.66 28.18
CA GLY A 358 2.60 -8.74 29.56
C GLY A 358 1.60 -9.88 29.71
N LYS A 359 2.11 -11.10 29.88
CA LYS A 359 1.55 -12.24 30.63
C LYS A 359 2.41 -13.45 30.29
N THR A 360 3.48 -13.64 31.08
CA THR A 360 4.11 -14.94 31.24
C THR A 360 3.03 -15.96 31.55
N TRP A 361 2.81 -16.92 30.66
CA TRP A 361 2.09 -18.15 30.98
C TRP A 361 3.03 -19.03 31.83
N PRO A 362 2.74 -19.30 33.11
CA PRO A 362 3.32 -20.44 33.78
C PRO A 362 2.45 -21.68 33.48
N TYR A 363 3.07 -22.87 33.46
CA TYR A 363 2.48 -24.21 33.19
C TYR A 363 2.41 -24.57 31.68
N ILE A 364 2.88 -25.73 31.17
CA ILE A 364 3.14 -27.06 31.74
C ILE A 364 4.37 -27.67 31.04
N PHE A 365 5.52 -27.75 31.72
CA PHE A 365 6.57 -28.77 31.48
C PHE A 365 7.49 -28.85 32.71
N LYS A 366 6.87 -29.04 33.89
CA LYS A 366 7.58 -29.52 35.09
C LYS A 366 6.85 -30.77 35.55
N GLY A 367 7.30 -31.94 35.07
CA GLY A 367 6.72 -33.20 35.51
C GLY A 367 6.88 -34.39 34.58
N SER A 368 8.09 -34.64 34.06
CA SER A 368 8.50 -35.99 33.59
C SER A 368 10.00 -36.02 33.25
N SER A 369 10.84 -35.57 34.18
CA SER A 369 12.23 -36.02 34.24
C SER A 369 12.31 -37.14 35.28
N THR A 370 11.77 -38.29 34.93
CA THR A 370 12.11 -39.56 35.57
C THR A 370 12.65 -40.45 34.47
N ARG A 371 13.98 -40.57 34.50
CA ARG A 371 14.80 -41.67 33.95
C ARG A 371 14.03 -42.69 33.11
N TYR A 372 14.01 -42.49 31.81
CA TYR A 372 14.22 -43.61 30.88
C TYR A 372 15.48 -43.29 30.11
N GLY A 373 16.53 -44.01 30.47
CA GLY A 373 17.85 -43.86 29.91
C GLY A 373 17.90 -44.29 28.45
N ASN A 374 18.88 -43.72 27.76
CA ASN A 374 19.45 -44.19 26.51
C ASN A 374 19.57 -45.72 26.49
N GLY A 375 18.66 -46.41 25.81
CA GLY A 375 18.68 -47.87 25.76
C GLY A 375 17.59 -48.50 24.92
N LEU A 376 17.17 -47.89 23.81
CA LEU A 376 16.24 -48.55 22.86
C LEU A 376 16.28 -47.93 21.46
N LEU A 377 17.49 -47.69 20.95
CA LEU A 377 17.72 -47.28 19.54
C LEU A 377 18.94 -48.00 18.93
N LYS A 378 19.30 -49.18 19.46
CA LYS A 378 20.41 -50.01 18.96
C LYS A 378 20.05 -51.45 18.60
N SER A 379 18.77 -51.83 18.60
CA SER A 379 18.34 -53.19 18.27
C SER A 379 17.13 -53.16 17.34
N LEU A 380 17.33 -52.76 16.08
CA LEU A 380 16.37 -53.00 14.99
C LEU A 380 17.02 -52.69 13.62
N LEU A 381 18.21 -53.24 13.37
CA LEU A 381 18.79 -53.34 12.02
C LEU A 381 19.63 -54.62 11.96
N MET A 382 19.03 -55.68 11.41
CA MET A 382 19.62 -56.77 10.60
C MET A 382 18.80 -58.07 10.76
N PRO A 383 18.21 -58.62 9.69
CA PRO A 383 17.62 -59.96 9.71
C PRO A 383 18.72 -61.01 9.56
N SER A 384 18.87 -61.89 10.55
CA SER A 384 19.63 -63.14 10.40
C SER A 384 18.70 -64.18 9.77
N THR A 385 18.94 -64.45 8.50
CA THR A 385 18.64 -65.72 7.86
C THR A 385 19.53 -66.81 8.46
N GLN A 386 18.96 -67.91 8.95
CA GLN A 386 19.35 -69.26 8.56
C GLN A 386 18.40 -70.32 9.14
N LYS A 387 17.89 -71.18 8.24
CA LYS A 387 17.80 -72.62 8.45
C LYS A 387 19.19 -73.21 8.21
#